data_AF-A0A195BTL3-F1
#
_entry.id   AF-A0A195BTL3-F1
#
_cell.length_a   1.000
_cell.length_b   1.000
_cell.length_c   1.000
_cell.angle_alpha   90.00
_cell.angle_beta   90.00
_cell.angle_gamma   90.00
#
_symmetry.space_group_name_H-M   'P 1'
#
loop_
_entity.id
_entity.type
_entity.pdbx_description
1 polymer ?
#
loop_
_entity_poly.entity_id
_entity_poly.type
_entity_poly.pdbx_seq_one_letter_code
_entity_poly.pdbx_strand_id
1 'polypeptide(L)'
;MGSTRICVQLCVYVAFVAVVVAVDQAKCPGPLTYYKDLRCTPIYDEKDNCPKKFNCSHIKLRSREKCYINDHVYKPKQFLYPKDSNVCDTSCICTLSSIPNQIAAFQCINYFQCTKIEIKDGCYLRQNPTTCCQNPKEICPERQEDIPVCNVNGHIYLDGEYFKVDEEPDLICICQPGYKGKNVPPYCIKPNHSSFHPAFSHDDYFRRNCAPVFNNYAEKDTCYVKMLCHVSNDIVIPKQLPFIMDDDWSKKCDKTKCPGPLAYYKGLGCSPVYEKEGDCCATKYNCDHLKERDPNKCYVNGKQYEIGEKLRDEDKNPCDIGCTCNAGHGGIATFNCAIVDCFHGQAKPGCYRTNYPLKCCPGDEVCPENPEDRATCNVNGKEYKEGEYFSIENDPDLICTCQPGYKGENVEPFCAKPKHPYCHPEFSHSYEIVNKCVPVYYPNQSPLTSCNAFSRCQNDNDTVIHTKENPKTHSSPEDEDVCHFGNMVMQLGDELNQDTDYNSICVRCVCEVPPVPTCQRLPYNVCDH
;
A
#
# COMPACT_ATOMS: atom_id res chain seq x y z
N MET A 1 10.83 -17.87 39.96
CA MET A 1 10.65 -16.97 41.13
C MET A 1 11.61 -15.80 40.96
N GLY A 2 11.09 -14.57 40.88
CA GLY A 2 11.86 -13.33 40.81
C GLY A 2 10.96 -12.21 41.31
N SER A 3 11.43 -11.44 42.29
CA SER A 3 10.55 -10.69 43.21
C SER A 3 10.08 -9.33 42.67
N THR A 4 9.09 -8.77 43.36
CA THR A 4 8.29 -7.59 43.03
C THR A 4 9.01 -6.23 43.12
N ARG A 5 8.45 -5.29 42.33
CA ARG A 5 8.60 -3.82 42.33
C ARG A 5 8.86 -3.16 43.70
N ILE A 6 9.59 -2.04 43.67
CA ILE A 6 9.24 -0.80 44.40
C ILE A 6 9.45 0.41 43.46
N CYS A 7 8.48 1.33 43.43
CA CYS A 7 8.62 2.66 42.83
C CYS A 7 8.87 3.69 43.94
N VAL A 8 9.61 4.77 43.66
CA VAL A 8 9.60 5.99 44.48
C VAL A 8 9.52 7.22 43.57
N GLN A 9 8.67 8.16 43.95
CA GLN A 9 8.32 9.42 43.28
C GLN A 9 8.39 10.53 44.33
N LEU A 10 9.03 11.68 44.04
CA LEU A 10 8.69 12.97 44.69
C LEU A 10 9.41 14.18 44.03
N CYS A 11 8.74 15.34 44.07
CA CYS A 11 9.09 16.61 43.39
C CYS A 11 9.99 17.52 44.27
N VAL A 12 10.41 18.74 43.89
CA VAL A 12 9.62 20.01 43.87
C VAL A 12 10.42 21.20 43.26
N TYR A 13 9.68 22.18 42.72
CA TYR A 13 9.99 23.55 42.19
C TYR A 13 10.95 24.47 43.03
N VAL A 14 11.50 25.64 42.62
CA VAL A 14 11.54 26.47 41.37
C VAL A 14 12.64 27.58 41.48
N ALA A 15 13.23 28.09 40.36
CA ALA A 15 13.62 29.52 40.16
C ALA A 15 14.25 29.82 38.77
N PHE A 16 14.00 31.01 38.23
CA PHE A 16 14.58 31.53 36.97
C PHE A 16 16.02 32.06 37.14
N VAL A 17 16.91 31.74 36.21
CA VAL A 17 18.00 32.64 35.76
C VAL A 17 18.11 32.55 34.24
N ALA A 18 18.05 33.69 33.55
CA ALA A 18 18.25 33.75 32.11
C ALA A 18 19.74 33.66 31.77
N VAL A 19 20.15 32.64 31.04
CA VAL A 19 21.44 32.60 30.34
C VAL A 19 21.16 32.22 28.90
N VAL A 20 21.59 33.08 27.98
CA VAL A 20 21.58 32.78 26.54
C VAL A 20 22.64 31.70 26.29
N VAL A 21 22.20 30.47 26.09
CA VAL A 21 23.04 29.34 25.65
C VAL A 21 22.47 28.82 24.35
N ALA A 22 23.36 28.37 23.46
CA ALA A 22 23.07 28.01 22.07
C ALA A 22 21.85 27.10 21.92
N VAL A 23 21.15 27.25 20.79
CA VAL A 23 20.13 26.30 20.33
C VAL A 23 20.82 24.95 20.11
N ASP A 24 20.71 24.10 21.12
CA ASP A 24 21.18 22.72 21.05
C ASP A 24 20.45 22.05 19.88
N GLN A 25 21.20 21.57 18.88
CA GLN A 25 20.62 20.94 17.71
C GLN A 25 19.98 19.63 18.16
N ALA A 26 18.66 19.66 18.35
CA ALA A 26 17.88 18.48 18.72
C ALA A 26 18.18 17.34 17.74
N LYS A 27 18.91 16.31 18.20
CA LYS A 27 19.26 15.15 17.39
C LYS A 27 17.99 14.36 17.08
N CYS A 28 17.37 14.69 15.95
CA CYS A 28 16.11 14.10 15.55
C CYS A 28 16.24 12.57 15.44
N PRO A 29 15.20 11.81 15.80
CA PRO A 29 15.23 10.36 15.65
C PRO A 29 15.24 9.95 14.16
N GLY A 30 15.42 8.66 13.89
CA GLY A 30 15.37 8.09 12.53
C GLY A 30 16.66 8.24 11.70
N PRO A 31 16.72 7.63 10.50
CA PRO A 31 17.87 7.65 9.60
C PRO A 31 17.83 8.89 8.68
N LEU A 32 18.00 10.07 9.27
CA LEU A 32 17.90 11.36 8.58
C LEU A 32 18.85 11.46 7.37
N THR A 33 20.05 10.92 7.51
CA THR A 33 21.11 10.89 6.48
C THR A 33 20.70 10.09 5.24
N TYR A 34 20.05 8.94 5.42
CA TYR A 34 19.51 8.14 4.31
C TYR A 34 18.44 8.92 3.52
N TYR A 35 17.51 9.59 4.20
CA TYR A 35 16.49 10.38 3.51
C TYR A 35 17.04 11.65 2.86
N LYS A 36 18.05 12.30 3.46
CA LYS A 36 18.79 13.41 2.84
C LYS A 36 19.55 12.96 1.58
N ASP A 37 20.23 11.82 1.62
CA ASP A 37 20.96 11.24 0.49
C ASP A 37 20.03 10.96 -0.70
N LEU A 38 18.85 10.42 -0.42
CA LEU A 38 17.79 10.21 -1.39
C LEU A 38 17.09 11.50 -1.86
N ARG A 39 17.49 12.67 -1.33
CA ARG A 39 16.85 13.99 -1.51
C ARG A 39 15.37 14.07 -1.14
N CYS A 40 14.92 13.25 -0.17
CA CYS A 40 13.56 13.30 0.30
C CYS A 40 13.25 14.60 1.05
N THR A 41 12.13 15.24 0.72
CA THR A 41 11.73 16.50 1.33
C THR A 41 11.26 16.26 2.77
N PRO A 42 11.91 16.85 3.79
CA PRO A 42 11.45 16.74 5.17
C PRO A 42 10.12 17.47 5.35
N ILE A 43 9.21 16.87 6.14
CA ILE A 43 7.93 17.47 6.52
C ILE A 43 7.90 17.59 8.05
N TYR A 44 7.59 18.81 8.51
CA TYR A 44 7.56 19.22 9.92
C TYR A 44 6.12 19.50 10.34
N ASP A 45 5.80 19.28 11.62
CA ASP A 45 4.61 19.84 12.26
C ASP A 45 4.96 21.23 12.81
N GLU A 46 3.98 22.14 12.93
CA GLU A 46 4.17 23.57 13.28
C GLU A 46 4.85 23.85 14.65
N LYS A 47 5.14 22.82 15.46
CA LYS A 47 5.70 22.91 16.81
C LYS A 47 7.02 22.17 17.01
N ASP A 48 7.50 21.41 16.02
CA ASP A 48 8.68 20.55 16.16
C ASP A 48 9.82 20.96 15.21
N ASN A 49 11.03 21.11 15.76
CA ASN A 49 12.27 21.34 15.00
C ASN A 49 12.75 20.10 14.22
N CYS A 50 12.02 18.97 14.31
CA CYS A 50 12.41 17.70 13.73
C CYS A 50 11.41 17.23 12.65
N PRO A 51 11.89 16.68 11.53
CA PRO A 51 11.01 16.16 10.49
C PRO A 51 10.31 14.89 11.00
N LYS A 52 8.99 14.94 11.00
CA LYS A 52 8.10 13.84 11.40
C LYS A 52 7.97 12.78 10.30
N LYS A 53 8.07 13.21 9.04
CA LYS A 53 8.09 12.34 7.86
C LYS A 53 8.94 12.94 6.76
N PHE A 54 9.27 12.12 5.76
CA PHE A 54 10.00 12.52 4.56
C PHE A 54 9.20 12.14 3.32
N ASN A 55 9.05 13.06 2.37
CA ASN A 55 8.45 12.77 1.07
C ASN A 55 9.56 12.28 0.11
N CYS A 56 9.54 10.98 -0.20
CA CYS A 56 10.44 10.32 -1.14
C CYS A 56 9.76 9.95 -2.48
N SER A 57 8.62 10.57 -2.80
CA SER A 57 7.76 10.17 -3.93
C SER A 57 8.50 10.17 -5.28
N HIS A 58 9.43 11.09 -5.50
CA HIS A 58 10.25 11.20 -6.71
C HIS A 58 11.07 9.94 -7.01
N ILE A 59 11.43 9.13 -6.01
CA ILE A 59 12.20 7.89 -6.23
C ILE A 59 11.36 6.88 -7.03
N LYS A 60 10.03 6.96 -6.97
CA LYS A 60 9.11 6.12 -7.76
C LYS A 60 9.18 6.39 -9.27
N LEU A 61 9.88 7.44 -9.71
CA LEU A 61 10.24 7.66 -11.13
C LEU A 61 11.19 6.57 -11.66
N ARG A 62 11.88 5.85 -10.77
CA ARG A 62 12.57 4.60 -11.10
C ARG A 62 11.58 3.55 -11.59
N SER A 63 11.92 2.87 -12.67
CA SER A 63 11.06 1.86 -13.30
C SER A 63 11.88 0.80 -14.01
N ARG A 64 11.23 -0.22 -14.58
CA ARG A 64 11.90 -1.22 -15.43
C ARG A 64 12.54 -0.63 -16.70
N GLU A 65 12.19 0.60 -17.08
CA GLU A 65 12.63 1.24 -18.33
C GLU A 65 13.51 2.47 -18.12
N LYS A 66 13.62 3.01 -16.90
CA LYS A 66 14.26 4.31 -16.62
C LYS A 66 14.98 4.30 -15.29
N CYS A 67 16.23 4.75 -15.31
CA CYS A 67 16.99 5.04 -14.09
C CYS A 67 16.65 6.45 -13.60
N TYR A 68 16.83 6.70 -12.31
CA TYR A 68 16.62 8.02 -11.72
C TYR A 68 17.59 8.22 -10.56
N ILE A 69 18.14 9.42 -10.46
CA ILE A 69 19.01 9.91 -9.38
C ILE A 69 19.01 11.43 -9.42
N ASN A 70 19.13 12.08 -8.25
CA ASN A 70 19.38 13.52 -8.14
C ASN A 70 18.43 14.40 -8.99
N ASP A 71 17.14 14.05 -9.00
CA ASP A 71 16.06 14.77 -9.69
C ASP A 71 16.07 14.66 -11.23
N HIS A 72 16.90 13.76 -11.78
CA HIS A 72 17.02 13.50 -13.21
C HIS A 72 16.63 12.07 -13.59
N VAL A 73 15.82 11.95 -14.64
CA VAL A 73 15.40 10.67 -15.25
C VAL A 73 16.27 10.35 -16.46
N TYR A 74 16.75 9.11 -16.54
CA TYR A 74 17.68 8.63 -17.56
C TYR A 74 17.06 7.49 -18.37
N LYS A 75 17.22 7.56 -19.70
CA LYS A 75 16.84 6.49 -20.62
C LYS A 75 17.88 5.36 -20.61
N PRO A 76 17.53 4.15 -21.04
CA PRO A 76 18.49 3.06 -21.18
C PRO A 76 19.62 3.45 -22.12
N LYS A 77 20.84 3.00 -21.79
CA LYS A 77 22.12 3.35 -22.48
C LYS A 77 22.54 4.83 -22.37
N GLN A 78 21.90 5.62 -21.52
CA GLN A 78 22.32 6.99 -21.22
C GLN A 78 23.37 7.00 -20.09
N PHE A 79 24.46 7.72 -20.30
CA PHE A 79 25.46 7.96 -19.24
C PHE A 79 24.93 8.90 -18.16
N LEU A 80 25.37 8.68 -16.92
CA LEU A 80 25.12 9.58 -15.78
C LEU A 80 25.74 10.96 -16.04
N TYR A 81 25.03 12.04 -15.75
CA TYR A 81 25.54 13.39 -15.95
C TYR A 81 26.59 13.74 -14.88
N PRO A 82 27.66 14.48 -15.21
CA PRO A 82 28.70 14.86 -14.24
C PRO A 82 28.21 15.59 -12.97
N LYS A 83 27.06 16.28 -13.06
CA LYS A 83 26.41 16.96 -11.93
C LYS A 83 25.71 16.00 -10.95
N ASP A 84 25.40 14.79 -11.40
CA ASP A 84 24.71 13.76 -10.63
C ASP A 84 25.67 12.63 -10.20
N SER A 85 26.84 12.52 -10.84
CA SER A 85 27.93 11.59 -10.53
C SER A 85 28.75 12.02 -9.30
N ASN A 86 29.20 11.08 -8.46
CA ASN A 86 30.44 11.33 -7.70
C ASN A 86 31.66 11.22 -8.63
N VAL A 87 32.82 11.55 -8.08
CA VAL A 87 34.14 11.46 -8.73
C VAL A 87 34.40 10.12 -9.42
N CYS A 88 33.88 9.01 -8.90
CA CYS A 88 34.03 7.67 -9.49
C CYS A 88 32.93 7.25 -10.47
N ASP A 89 31.82 7.99 -10.57
CA ASP A 89 30.63 7.56 -11.32
C ASP A 89 30.62 8.06 -12.78
N THR A 90 31.74 8.62 -13.23
CA THR A 90 31.95 9.24 -14.56
C THR A 90 31.79 8.27 -15.75
N SER A 91 31.72 6.97 -15.49
CA SER A 91 31.52 5.90 -16.48
C SER A 91 30.26 5.06 -16.23
N CYS A 92 29.35 5.54 -15.38
CA CYS A 92 28.10 4.84 -15.10
C CYS A 92 27.06 5.06 -16.20
N ILE A 93 26.42 3.98 -16.64
CA ILE A 93 25.41 3.96 -17.70
C ILE A 93 24.12 3.33 -17.18
N CYS A 94 22.98 3.91 -17.53
CA CYS A 94 21.67 3.36 -17.17
C CYS A 94 21.41 2.07 -17.96
N THR A 95 21.25 0.94 -17.28
CA THR A 95 20.98 -0.37 -17.91
C THR A 95 19.67 -0.98 -17.43
N LEU A 96 19.12 -1.87 -18.26
CA LEU A 96 17.94 -2.66 -17.96
C LEU A 96 18.35 -3.99 -17.32
N SER A 97 17.61 -4.47 -16.33
CA SER A 97 17.77 -5.85 -15.86
C SER A 97 16.98 -6.82 -16.73
N SER A 98 17.58 -7.99 -17.02
CA SER A 98 16.92 -9.13 -17.65
C SER A 98 15.98 -9.89 -16.70
N ILE A 99 16.03 -9.63 -15.39
CA ILE A 99 15.23 -10.35 -14.38
C ILE A 99 13.81 -9.75 -14.32
N PRO A 100 12.73 -10.56 -14.39
CA PRO A 100 11.34 -10.10 -14.43
C PRO A 100 10.88 -9.13 -13.33
N ASN A 101 11.51 -9.16 -12.16
CA ASN A 101 11.13 -8.37 -10.98
C ASN A 101 12.14 -7.27 -10.61
N GLN A 102 13.06 -6.94 -11.51
CA GLN A 102 14.07 -5.90 -11.30
C GLN A 102 13.84 -4.68 -12.19
N ILE A 103 14.32 -3.53 -11.69
CA ILE A 103 14.21 -2.21 -12.31
C ILE A 103 15.53 -1.79 -13.00
N ALA A 104 15.48 -0.70 -13.77
CA ALA A 104 16.68 -0.12 -14.36
C ALA A 104 17.56 0.53 -13.28
N ALA A 105 18.87 0.42 -13.44
CA ALA A 105 19.87 0.93 -12.52
C ALA A 105 21.12 1.40 -13.26
N PHE A 106 21.94 2.21 -12.61
CA PHE A 106 23.25 2.59 -13.12
C PHE A 106 24.26 1.47 -12.88
N GLN A 107 24.88 0.99 -13.96
CA GLN A 107 26.04 0.10 -13.91
C GLN A 107 27.30 0.88 -14.28
N CYS A 108 28.33 0.76 -13.45
CA CYS A 108 29.58 1.51 -13.58
C CYS A 108 30.72 0.56 -13.99
N ILE A 109 31.41 0.90 -15.07
CA ILE A 109 32.39 -0.01 -15.70
C ILE A 109 33.66 -0.18 -14.83
N ASN A 110 33.94 0.78 -13.94
CA ASN A 110 35.21 0.87 -13.19
C ASN A 110 35.16 0.38 -11.72
N TYR A 111 34.11 -0.31 -11.28
CA TYR A 111 33.79 -0.41 -9.84
C TYR A 111 34.83 -1.11 -8.92
N PHE A 112 35.80 -1.89 -9.45
CA PHE A 112 36.70 -2.71 -8.61
C PHE A 112 38.19 -2.80 -8.99
N GLN A 113 38.72 -1.98 -9.91
CA GLN A 113 40.13 -2.07 -10.35
C GLN A 113 41.01 -0.86 -9.99
N CYS A 114 40.75 -0.21 -8.85
CA CYS A 114 41.81 0.52 -8.14
C CYS A 114 42.90 -0.50 -7.75
N THR A 115 44.08 -0.43 -8.36
CA THR A 115 45.22 -1.32 -8.05
C THR A 115 45.57 -1.22 -6.56
N LYS A 116 45.50 -2.33 -5.83
CA LYS A 116 46.01 -2.39 -4.45
C LYS A 116 47.52 -2.22 -4.49
N ILE A 117 48.02 -1.10 -3.97
CA ILE A 117 49.45 -0.85 -3.79
C ILE A 117 49.85 -1.44 -2.44
N GLU A 118 50.83 -2.34 -2.43
CA GLU A 118 51.50 -2.75 -1.19
C GLU A 118 52.36 -1.58 -0.71
N ILE A 119 52.03 -1.06 0.47
CA ILE A 119 52.73 0.06 1.10
C ILE A 119 53.97 -0.49 1.78
N LYS A 120 55.15 0.11 1.55
CA LYS A 120 56.37 -0.28 2.27
C LYS A 120 56.28 0.13 3.74
N ASP A 121 56.93 -0.65 4.60
CA ASP A 121 57.06 -0.32 6.03
C ASP A 121 57.61 1.10 6.23
N GLY A 122 56.91 1.89 7.04
CA GLY A 122 57.24 3.31 7.30
C GLY A 122 56.66 4.31 6.29
N CYS A 123 56.04 3.87 5.19
CA CYS A 123 55.41 4.74 4.20
C CYS A 123 53.88 4.82 4.41
N TYR A 124 53.24 5.82 3.80
CA TYR A 124 51.78 5.98 3.77
C TYR A 124 51.27 6.37 2.37
N LEU A 125 49.97 6.21 2.14
CA LEU A 125 49.32 6.58 0.87
C LEU A 125 48.52 7.88 1.05
N ARG A 126 48.84 8.90 0.26
CA ARG A 126 47.97 10.08 0.11
C ARG A 126 47.05 9.91 -1.10
N GLN A 127 45.74 9.84 -0.85
CA GLN A 127 44.72 9.95 -1.89
C GLN A 127 44.34 11.41 -2.14
N ASN A 128 44.00 11.73 -3.39
CA ASN A 128 43.36 13.00 -3.74
C ASN A 128 41.85 12.74 -3.87
N PRO A 129 40.99 13.32 -3.01
CA PRO A 129 39.57 13.01 -3.02
C PRO A 129 38.88 13.50 -4.31
N THR A 130 39.47 14.44 -5.06
CA THR A 130 38.91 14.95 -6.33
C THR A 130 39.10 14.00 -7.53
N THR A 131 39.77 12.86 -7.37
CA THR A 131 40.14 11.96 -8.49
C THR A 131 39.90 10.48 -8.21
N CYS A 132 39.17 9.78 -9.08
CA CYS A 132 38.90 8.34 -8.92
C CYS A 132 40.05 7.48 -9.46
N CYS A 133 40.53 6.52 -8.66
CA CYS A 133 41.58 5.56 -8.99
C CYS A 133 42.83 6.14 -9.70
N GLN A 134 43.12 7.43 -9.55
CA GLN A 134 44.45 7.95 -9.87
C GLN A 134 45.41 7.48 -8.78
N ASN A 135 46.50 6.81 -9.19
CA ASN A 135 47.43 6.11 -8.30
C ASN A 135 47.72 6.93 -7.03
N PRO A 136 47.33 6.45 -5.84
CA PRO A 136 47.60 7.18 -4.60
C PRO A 136 49.11 7.35 -4.45
N LYS A 137 49.53 8.52 -3.97
CA LYS A 137 50.95 8.82 -3.83
C LYS A 137 51.48 8.10 -2.60
N GLU A 138 52.34 7.09 -2.82
CA GLU A 138 53.18 6.53 -1.74
C GLU A 138 54.17 7.63 -1.29
N ILE A 139 54.22 7.86 0.02
CA ILE A 139 55.10 8.83 0.66
C ILE A 139 55.84 8.12 1.79
N CYS A 140 57.16 8.09 1.68
CA CYS A 140 58.06 7.48 2.66
C CYS A 140 58.81 8.61 3.38
N PRO A 141 58.36 9.07 4.56
CA PRO A 141 59.10 10.03 5.37
C PRO A 141 60.39 9.41 5.93
N GLU A 142 61.45 10.22 6.11
CA GLU A 142 62.70 9.73 6.73
C GLU A 142 62.51 9.45 8.24
N ARG A 143 61.63 10.21 8.91
CA ARG A 143 61.23 10.01 10.31
C ARG A 143 59.73 10.30 10.47
N GLN A 144 59.10 9.65 11.45
CA GLN A 144 57.67 9.84 11.76
C GLN A 144 57.30 11.32 12.03
N GLU A 145 58.23 12.08 12.61
CA GLU A 145 58.09 13.51 12.95
C GLU A 145 58.00 14.42 11.72
N ASP A 146 58.50 13.96 10.56
CA ASP A 146 58.51 14.73 9.31
C ASP A 146 57.19 14.58 8.51
N ILE A 147 56.22 13.82 9.03
CA ILE A 147 54.87 13.68 8.44
C ILE A 147 54.10 14.99 8.68
N PRO A 148 53.62 15.68 7.62
CA PRO A 148 52.81 16.88 7.77
C PRO A 148 51.52 16.62 8.55
N VAL A 149 51.07 17.61 9.32
CA VAL A 149 49.86 17.48 10.15
C VAL A 149 48.84 18.58 9.87
N CYS A 150 47.56 18.22 10.01
CA CYS A 150 46.43 19.14 9.96
C CYS A 150 45.82 19.26 11.36
N ASN A 151 45.62 20.48 11.83
CA ASN A 151 44.79 20.74 13.02
C ASN A 151 43.35 21.06 12.55
N VAL A 152 42.40 20.25 12.98
CA VAL A 152 40.97 20.38 12.68
C VAL A 152 40.23 20.30 14.02
N ASN A 153 39.54 21.36 14.41
CA ASN A 153 38.75 21.45 15.65
C ASN A 153 39.52 21.02 16.93
N GLY A 154 40.84 21.22 16.97
CA GLY A 154 41.71 20.84 18.09
C GLY A 154 42.28 19.41 18.00
N HIS A 155 41.83 18.62 17.03
CA HIS A 155 42.38 17.29 16.73
C HIS A 155 43.50 17.39 15.69
N ILE A 156 44.54 16.57 15.86
CA ILE A 156 45.68 16.49 14.95
C ILE A 156 45.51 15.25 14.08
N TYR A 157 45.54 15.47 12.77
CA TYR A 157 45.50 14.42 11.74
C TYR A 157 46.82 14.38 10.98
N LEU A 158 47.31 13.19 10.68
CA LEU A 158 48.48 12.98 9.83
C LEU A 158 48.11 13.09 8.35
N ASP A 159 49.08 13.50 7.54
CA ASP A 159 48.96 13.53 6.08
C ASP A 159 48.45 12.19 5.50
N GLY A 160 47.42 12.26 4.65
CA GLY A 160 46.73 11.09 4.11
C GLY A 160 45.58 10.55 4.95
N GLU A 161 45.44 10.94 6.22
CA GLU A 161 44.30 10.53 7.06
C GLU A 161 43.00 11.25 6.69
N TYR A 162 41.88 10.54 6.83
CA TYR A 162 40.55 11.11 6.69
C TYR A 162 40.10 11.79 7.99
N PHE A 163 39.47 12.95 7.87
CA PHE A 163 38.86 13.65 9.00
C PHE A 163 37.41 14.03 8.71
N LYS A 164 36.63 14.26 9.77
CA LYS A 164 35.26 14.80 9.69
C LYS A 164 35.27 16.29 10.01
N VAL A 165 34.28 16.99 9.47
CA VAL A 165 34.00 18.40 9.76
C VAL A 165 32.66 18.44 10.50
N ASP A 166 32.62 19.00 11.71
CA ASP A 166 31.42 18.98 12.55
C ASP A 166 30.28 19.82 11.96
N GLU A 167 30.61 20.93 11.29
CA GLU A 167 29.66 21.81 10.62
C GLU A 167 29.13 21.23 9.29
N GLU A 168 29.89 20.35 8.64
CA GLU A 168 29.59 19.77 7.33
C GLU A 168 29.96 18.27 7.29
N PRO A 169 29.22 17.40 8.02
CA PRO A 169 29.55 15.97 8.18
C PRO A 169 29.45 15.15 6.87
N ASP A 170 28.83 15.72 5.83
CA ASP A 170 28.74 15.11 4.50
C ASP A 170 30.05 15.22 3.69
N LEU A 171 31.04 16.00 4.16
CA LEU A 171 32.31 16.19 3.46
C LEU A 171 33.25 15.00 3.63
N ILE A 172 33.84 14.56 2.51
CA ILE A 172 34.96 13.63 2.51
C ILE A 172 36.23 14.47 2.47
N CYS A 173 36.87 14.61 3.63
CA CYS A 173 38.11 15.37 3.81
C CYS A 173 39.32 14.47 4.06
N ILE A 174 40.47 14.84 3.50
CA ILE A 174 41.76 14.19 3.70
C ILE A 174 42.79 15.24 4.14
N CYS A 175 43.56 14.97 5.18
CA CYS A 175 44.66 15.84 5.58
C CYS A 175 45.74 15.84 4.50
N GLN A 176 46.14 17.02 4.04
CA GLN A 176 47.21 17.21 3.07
C GLN A 176 48.01 18.50 3.37
N PRO A 177 49.27 18.60 2.94
CA PRO A 177 50.10 19.78 3.19
C PRO A 177 49.50 21.04 2.59
N GLY A 178 49.51 22.14 3.36
CA GLY A 178 48.92 23.41 2.95
C GLY A 178 47.46 23.60 3.34
N TYR A 179 46.83 22.63 4.01
CA TYR A 179 45.54 22.82 4.66
C TYR A 179 45.61 23.95 5.71
N LYS A 180 44.70 24.93 5.61
CA LYS A 180 44.64 26.13 6.46
C LYS A 180 43.25 26.33 7.08
N GLY A 181 42.60 25.23 7.49
CA GLY A 181 41.25 25.29 8.07
C GLY A 181 40.16 25.65 7.06
N LYS A 182 40.31 25.29 5.78
CA LYS A 182 39.31 25.55 4.73
C LYS A 182 38.87 24.26 4.07
N ASN A 183 37.61 23.91 4.26
CA ASN A 183 37.00 22.65 3.84
C ASN A 183 36.59 22.68 2.36
N VAL A 184 37.56 22.89 1.47
CA VAL A 184 37.35 23.02 0.02
C VAL A 184 38.32 22.13 -0.77
N PRO A 185 38.06 21.86 -2.07
CA PRO A 185 39.00 21.15 -2.92
C PRO A 185 40.39 21.80 -2.93
N PRO A 186 41.48 21.02 -2.93
CA PRO A 186 41.55 19.56 -3.04
C PRO A 186 41.41 18.81 -1.70
N TYR A 187 41.32 19.49 -0.56
CA TYR A 187 41.34 18.87 0.77
C TYR A 187 40.03 18.14 1.11
N CYS A 188 38.90 18.74 0.75
CA CYS A 188 37.56 18.21 0.98
C CYS A 188 36.74 18.21 -0.31
N ILE A 189 35.88 17.21 -0.48
CA ILE A 189 34.81 17.22 -1.47
C ILE A 189 33.46 16.92 -0.81
N LYS A 190 32.38 17.42 -1.42
CA LYS A 190 31.02 16.95 -1.13
C LYS A 190 30.61 15.94 -2.21
N PRO A 191 30.25 14.69 -1.87
CA PRO A 191 29.67 13.76 -2.84
C PRO A 191 28.26 14.22 -3.24
N ASN A 192 27.86 13.89 -4.46
CA ASN A 192 26.51 14.15 -5.00
C ASN A 192 25.48 13.09 -4.55
N HIS A 193 25.94 11.94 -4.05
CA HIS A 193 25.15 10.89 -3.39
C HIS A 193 26.07 9.92 -2.62
N SER A 194 25.51 9.09 -1.74
CA SER A 194 26.26 8.07 -0.99
C SER A 194 26.73 6.92 -1.88
N SER A 195 27.73 6.18 -1.38
CA SER A 195 28.26 4.97 -2.03
C SER A 195 27.26 3.81 -2.11
N PHE A 196 26.15 3.89 -1.38
CA PHE A 196 25.08 2.89 -1.36
C PHE A 196 23.76 3.44 -1.93
N HIS A 197 23.81 4.54 -2.70
CA HIS A 197 22.61 5.16 -3.25
C HIS A 197 21.80 4.15 -4.09
N PRO A 198 20.50 3.89 -3.81
CA PRO A 198 19.75 2.81 -4.44
C PRO A 198 19.66 2.81 -5.97
N ALA A 199 19.92 3.95 -6.63
CA ALA A 199 19.94 4.07 -8.09
C ALA A 199 20.96 3.15 -8.80
N PHE A 200 21.97 2.64 -8.07
CA PHE A 200 22.98 1.70 -8.55
C PHE A 200 22.62 0.22 -8.30
N SER A 201 21.45 -0.07 -7.69
CA SER A 201 20.92 -1.43 -7.54
C SER A 201 19.71 -1.68 -8.44
N HIS A 202 19.67 -2.83 -9.09
CA HIS A 202 18.52 -3.29 -9.88
C HIS A 202 17.32 -3.75 -9.04
N ASP A 203 17.49 -3.92 -7.73
CA ASP A 203 16.39 -4.29 -6.85
C ASP A 203 15.49 -3.07 -6.56
N ASP A 204 14.18 -3.26 -6.71
CA ASP A 204 13.19 -2.25 -6.35
C ASP A 204 12.90 -2.28 -4.84
N TYR A 205 13.86 -1.77 -4.05
CA TYR A 205 13.73 -1.73 -2.59
C TYR A 205 12.51 -0.92 -2.12
N PHE A 206 12.01 0.01 -2.93
CA PHE A 206 10.90 0.89 -2.56
C PHE A 206 9.55 0.21 -2.80
N ARG A 207 9.32 -0.44 -3.96
CA ARG A 207 8.07 -1.19 -4.20
C ARG A 207 7.99 -2.51 -3.43
N ARG A 208 9.11 -3.02 -2.93
CA ARG A 208 9.18 -4.25 -2.10
C ARG A 208 9.16 -3.96 -0.59
N ASN A 209 8.79 -2.74 -0.19
CA ASN A 209 8.68 -2.30 1.21
C ASN A 209 9.94 -2.63 2.04
N CYS A 210 11.12 -2.30 1.52
CA CYS A 210 12.38 -2.60 2.18
C CYS A 210 12.90 -1.43 3.03
N ALA A 211 13.40 -1.72 4.22
CA ALA A 211 14.00 -0.76 5.14
C ALA A 211 15.53 -0.88 5.19
N PRO A 212 16.28 0.24 5.29
CA PRO A 212 17.72 0.22 5.51
C PRO A 212 18.07 -0.24 6.93
N VAL A 213 19.09 -1.10 7.04
CA VAL A 213 19.67 -1.55 8.31
C VAL A 213 21.04 -0.93 8.52
N PHE A 214 21.29 -0.37 9.70
CA PHE A 214 22.53 0.29 10.08
C PHE A 214 23.28 -0.56 11.11
N ASN A 215 24.62 -0.59 11.04
CA ASN A 215 25.43 -1.42 11.95
C ASN A 215 25.50 -0.89 13.38
N ASN A 216 25.22 0.40 13.62
CA ASN A 216 25.35 1.01 14.93
C ASN A 216 24.20 2.00 15.21
N TYR A 217 23.35 1.70 16.19
CA TYR A 217 22.19 2.54 16.55
C TYR A 217 22.58 3.89 17.18
N ALA A 218 23.82 4.02 17.68
CA ALA A 218 24.32 5.25 18.29
C ALA A 218 24.83 6.27 17.26
N GLU A 219 25.35 5.80 16.12
CA GLU A 219 25.94 6.63 15.05
C GLU A 219 25.09 6.53 13.78
N LYS A 220 23.96 7.23 13.80
CA LYS A 220 22.97 7.31 12.70
C LYS A 220 23.48 8.07 11.46
N ASP A 221 24.76 8.45 11.46
CA ASP A 221 25.46 9.16 10.41
C ASP A 221 26.28 8.22 9.50
N THR A 222 26.07 6.91 9.64
CA THR A 222 26.72 5.87 8.82
C THR A 222 25.81 5.37 7.70
N CYS A 223 26.40 4.93 6.59
CA CYS A 223 25.65 4.32 5.49
C CYS A 223 24.91 3.05 5.96
N TYR A 224 23.75 2.78 5.35
CA TYR A 224 23.08 1.50 5.56
C TYR A 224 23.91 0.35 4.98
N VAL A 225 23.84 -0.80 5.64
CA VAL A 225 24.71 -1.95 5.40
C VAL A 225 24.00 -3.03 4.56
N LYS A 226 22.68 -3.12 4.70
CA LYS A 226 21.79 -3.91 3.86
C LYS A 226 20.38 -3.33 3.86
N MET A 227 19.60 -3.63 2.84
CA MET A 227 18.14 -3.47 2.87
C MET A 227 17.52 -4.78 3.37
N LEU A 228 16.56 -4.69 4.30
CA LEU A 228 15.67 -5.79 4.65
C LEU A 228 14.31 -5.55 4.01
N CYS A 229 13.89 -6.47 3.15
CA CYS A 229 12.61 -6.43 2.45
C CYS A 229 11.57 -7.27 3.17
N HIS A 230 10.34 -6.77 3.24
CA HIS A 230 9.20 -7.52 3.76
C HIS A 230 8.97 -8.80 2.91
N VAL A 231 8.94 -9.96 3.56
CA VAL A 231 8.54 -11.25 2.97
C VAL A 231 7.20 -11.72 3.53
N SER A 232 6.54 -12.66 2.86
CA SER A 232 5.16 -13.12 3.18
C SER A 232 4.97 -13.69 4.59
N ASN A 233 6.05 -14.00 5.29
CA ASN A 233 6.05 -14.62 6.61
C ASN A 233 6.55 -13.67 7.71
N ASP A 234 6.86 -12.40 7.37
CA ASP A 234 7.27 -11.40 8.34
C ASP A 234 6.07 -10.93 9.15
N ILE A 235 6.20 -11.00 10.48
CA ILE A 235 5.20 -10.45 11.40
C ILE A 235 5.48 -8.96 11.56
N VAL A 236 4.66 -8.12 10.94
CA VAL A 236 4.67 -6.68 11.19
C VAL A 236 4.19 -6.43 12.61
N ILE A 237 5.13 -6.16 13.54
CA ILE A 237 4.81 -5.78 14.91
C ILE A 237 4.46 -4.29 14.92
N PRO A 238 3.20 -3.90 15.20
CA PRO A 238 2.79 -2.49 15.23
C PRO A 238 3.28 -1.83 16.53
N LYS A 239 4.57 -1.50 16.60
CA LYS A 239 5.05 -0.48 17.52
C LYS A 239 5.01 0.86 16.81
N GLN A 240 4.40 1.87 17.44
CA GLN A 240 4.52 3.27 17.02
C GLN A 240 5.99 3.70 17.08
N LEU A 241 6.69 3.56 15.96
CA LEU A 241 7.89 4.32 15.65
C LEU A 241 7.45 5.60 14.93
N PRO A 242 8.08 6.77 15.19
CA PRO A 242 7.57 8.06 14.75
C PRO A 242 7.84 8.36 13.26
N PHE A 243 7.99 7.35 12.41
CA PHE A 243 8.30 7.49 10.98
C PHE A 243 7.33 6.71 10.12
N ILE A 244 6.38 7.43 9.54
CA ILE A 244 5.52 6.94 8.45
C ILE A 244 6.04 7.57 7.16
N MET A 245 6.49 6.73 6.22
CA MET A 245 6.73 7.14 4.84
C MET A 245 5.38 7.38 4.19
N ASP A 246 5.01 8.64 4.00
CA ASP A 246 3.71 9.01 3.45
C ASP A 246 3.76 9.00 1.91
N ASP A 247 2.77 8.35 1.32
CA ASP A 247 2.95 7.63 0.05
C ASP A 247 2.23 8.29 -1.14
N ASP A 248 1.93 9.59 -1.00
CA ASP A 248 0.81 10.24 -1.70
C ASP A 248 1.20 11.27 -2.79
N TRP A 249 0.21 11.61 -3.63
CA TRP A 249 0.20 12.54 -4.75
C TRP A 249 0.72 12.06 -6.13
N SER A 250 0.43 10.80 -6.50
CA SER A 250 0.13 10.42 -7.90
C SER A 250 -0.24 8.94 -8.11
N LYS A 251 -0.61 8.19 -7.06
CA LYS A 251 -1.50 7.06 -7.27
C LYS A 251 -2.82 7.64 -7.80
N LYS A 252 -3.24 7.23 -9.00
CA LYS A 252 -4.69 7.14 -9.27
C LYS A 252 -5.29 6.42 -8.07
N CYS A 253 -6.26 7.02 -7.39
CA CYS A 253 -6.85 6.44 -6.19
C CYS A 253 -7.27 4.99 -6.49
N ASP A 254 -6.57 4.05 -5.84
CA ASP A 254 -6.75 2.63 -6.09
C ASP A 254 -7.85 2.12 -5.16
N LYS A 255 -9.09 2.40 -5.54
CA LYS A 255 -10.29 2.03 -4.78
C LYS A 255 -10.39 0.52 -4.51
N THR A 256 -9.62 -0.32 -5.20
CA THR A 256 -9.53 -1.77 -4.95
C THR A 256 -8.81 -2.14 -3.65
N LYS A 257 -8.26 -1.14 -2.93
CA LYS A 257 -7.56 -1.31 -1.64
C LYS A 257 -8.28 -0.68 -0.45
N CYS A 258 -9.48 -0.15 -0.65
CA CYS A 258 -10.25 0.42 0.45
C CYS A 258 -10.84 -0.69 1.34
N PRO A 259 -10.73 -0.59 2.68
CA PRO A 259 -11.28 -1.59 3.59
C PRO A 259 -12.81 -1.55 3.62
N GLY A 260 -13.44 -2.53 4.29
CA GLY A 260 -14.89 -2.59 4.44
C GLY A 260 -15.64 -3.41 3.38
N PRO A 261 -16.90 -3.79 3.63
CA PRO A 261 -17.75 -4.53 2.70
C PRO A 261 -18.37 -3.61 1.64
N LEU A 262 -17.54 -3.01 0.78
CA LEU A 262 -17.98 -1.92 -0.10
C LEU A 262 -19.02 -2.34 -1.15
N ALA A 263 -19.00 -3.61 -1.60
CA ALA A 263 -20.05 -4.14 -2.48
C ALA A 263 -21.42 -4.17 -1.79
N TYR A 264 -21.44 -4.51 -0.50
CA TYR A 264 -22.65 -4.54 0.33
C TYR A 264 -23.21 -3.14 0.53
N TYR A 265 -22.37 -2.16 0.91
CA TYR A 265 -22.79 -0.76 1.05
C TYR A 265 -23.32 -0.17 -0.26
N LYS A 266 -22.65 -0.44 -1.39
CA LYS A 266 -23.13 -0.04 -2.71
C LYS A 266 -24.47 -0.68 -3.05
N GLY A 267 -24.65 -1.97 -2.75
CA GLY A 267 -25.89 -2.70 -2.96
C GLY A 267 -27.07 -2.21 -2.09
N LEU A 268 -26.78 -1.65 -0.92
CA LEU A 268 -27.77 -0.99 -0.04
C LEU A 268 -28.07 0.47 -0.43
N GLY A 269 -27.33 1.04 -1.39
CA GLY A 269 -27.42 2.46 -1.74
C GLY A 269 -26.85 3.40 -0.66
N CYS A 270 -25.98 2.92 0.23
CA CYS A 270 -25.34 3.76 1.23
C CYS A 270 -24.33 4.73 0.61
N SER A 271 -24.27 5.96 1.12
CA SER A 271 -23.39 7.01 0.61
C SER A 271 -22.05 7.05 1.33
N PRO A 272 -20.90 7.11 0.63
CA PRO A 272 -19.59 7.23 1.27
C PRO A 272 -19.42 8.59 1.96
N VAL A 273 -18.82 8.58 3.15
CA VAL A 273 -18.39 9.78 3.88
C VAL A 273 -16.86 9.76 3.99
N TYR A 274 -16.24 10.88 3.64
CA TYR A 274 -14.78 11.04 3.61
C TYR A 274 -14.34 12.02 4.73
N GLU A 275 -13.14 11.84 5.30
CA GLU A 275 -12.61 12.78 6.28
C GLU A 275 -12.24 14.12 5.61
N LYS A 276 -11.69 14.06 4.39
CA LYS A 276 -11.33 15.21 3.56
C LYS A 276 -11.78 15.03 2.13
N GLU A 277 -12.10 16.14 1.48
CA GLU A 277 -12.41 16.16 0.05
C GLU A 277 -11.18 15.74 -0.77
N GLY A 278 -11.32 14.66 -1.54
CA GLY A 278 -10.23 14.07 -2.32
C GLY A 278 -9.61 12.80 -1.70
N ASP A 279 -9.99 12.41 -0.49
CA ASP A 279 -9.56 11.14 0.12
C ASP A 279 -9.94 9.94 -0.77
N CYS A 280 -9.07 8.93 -0.82
CA CYS A 280 -9.26 7.79 -1.71
C CYS A 280 -10.36 6.82 -1.23
N CYS A 281 -10.46 6.63 0.08
CA CYS A 281 -11.38 5.70 0.74
C CYS A 281 -12.28 6.44 1.72
N ALA A 282 -13.54 6.03 1.80
CA ALA A 282 -14.47 6.56 2.80
C ALA A 282 -14.07 6.06 4.20
N THR A 283 -14.25 6.91 5.21
CA THR A 283 -14.04 6.54 6.62
C THR A 283 -15.27 5.88 7.23
N LYS A 284 -16.46 6.20 6.72
CA LYS A 284 -17.75 5.55 7.05
C LYS A 284 -18.72 5.63 5.87
N TYR A 285 -19.82 4.90 5.95
CA TYR A 285 -20.94 5.01 5.01
C TYR A 285 -22.21 5.46 5.73
N ASN A 286 -22.92 6.45 5.16
CA ASN A 286 -24.27 6.78 5.61
C ASN A 286 -25.27 5.76 5.01
N CYS A 287 -25.92 5.01 5.89
CA CYS A 287 -27.01 4.07 5.58
C CYS A 287 -28.32 4.43 6.32
N ASP A 288 -28.52 5.70 6.68
CA ASP A 288 -29.64 6.12 7.55
C ASP A 288 -31.01 5.89 6.91
N HIS A 289 -31.09 5.93 5.57
CA HIS A 289 -32.28 5.60 4.78
C HIS A 289 -32.77 4.15 4.94
N LEU A 290 -32.01 3.28 5.61
CA LEU A 290 -32.43 1.94 6.00
C LEU A 290 -33.24 1.94 7.31
N LYS A 291 -33.02 2.91 8.20
CA LYS A 291 -33.68 3.00 9.52
C LYS A 291 -35.18 3.28 9.43
N GLU A 292 -35.61 3.94 8.35
CA GLU A 292 -37.00 4.36 8.12
C GLU A 292 -37.84 3.31 7.37
N ARG A 293 -37.27 2.14 7.07
CA ARG A 293 -37.93 1.12 6.25
C ARG A 293 -38.93 0.29 7.06
N ASP A 294 -40.12 0.16 6.51
CA ASP A 294 -41.17 -0.71 7.03
C ASP A 294 -40.80 -2.17 6.76
N PRO A 295 -40.63 -3.02 7.80
CA PRO A 295 -40.28 -4.43 7.60
C PRO A 295 -41.36 -5.21 6.84
N ASN A 296 -42.57 -4.69 6.66
CA ASN A 296 -43.65 -5.35 5.92
C ASN A 296 -43.63 -5.03 4.41
N LYS A 297 -42.61 -4.34 3.91
CA LYS A 297 -42.49 -3.98 2.48
C LYS A 297 -41.18 -4.49 1.87
N CYS A 298 -41.21 -4.77 0.57
CA CYS A 298 -40.01 -5.09 -0.18
C CYS A 298 -39.46 -3.83 -0.85
N TYR A 299 -38.15 -3.82 -1.09
CA TYR A 299 -37.46 -2.65 -1.62
C TYR A 299 -36.44 -3.02 -2.69
N VAL A 300 -36.42 -2.25 -3.77
CA VAL A 300 -35.39 -2.31 -4.83
C VAL A 300 -35.34 -0.96 -5.53
N ASN A 301 -34.13 -0.50 -5.90
CA ASN A 301 -33.93 0.79 -6.59
C ASN A 301 -34.58 2.00 -5.87
N GLY A 302 -34.64 1.97 -4.54
CA GLY A 302 -35.29 3.01 -3.72
C GLY A 302 -36.82 3.04 -3.78
N LYS A 303 -37.46 2.08 -4.48
CA LYS A 303 -38.92 1.97 -4.58
C LYS A 303 -39.44 0.95 -3.58
N GLN A 304 -40.65 1.21 -3.07
CA GLN A 304 -41.37 0.32 -2.15
C GLN A 304 -42.34 -0.57 -2.93
N TYR A 305 -42.58 -1.77 -2.38
CA TYR A 305 -43.51 -2.77 -2.91
C TYR A 305 -44.32 -3.37 -1.75
N GLU A 306 -45.64 -3.46 -1.91
CA GLU A 306 -46.53 -4.07 -0.91
C GLU A 306 -46.50 -5.62 -1.00
N ILE A 307 -46.85 -6.31 0.08
CA ILE A 307 -46.96 -7.79 0.06
C ILE A 307 -48.04 -8.21 -0.96
N GLY A 308 -47.66 -9.13 -1.87
CA GLY A 308 -48.45 -9.56 -3.02
C GLY A 308 -48.18 -8.77 -4.31
N GLU A 309 -47.44 -7.66 -4.25
CA GLU A 309 -47.07 -6.88 -5.44
C GLU A 309 -45.96 -7.58 -6.23
N LYS A 310 -46.10 -7.58 -7.57
CA LYS A 310 -45.10 -8.12 -8.48
C LYS A 310 -44.01 -7.08 -8.76
N LEU A 311 -42.77 -7.53 -8.86
CA LEU A 311 -41.66 -6.69 -9.33
C LEU A 311 -41.99 -6.11 -10.71
N ARG A 312 -41.87 -4.79 -10.87
CA ARG A 312 -42.15 -4.11 -12.14
C ARG A 312 -41.01 -4.33 -13.13
N ASP A 313 -41.34 -4.47 -14.42
CA ASP A 313 -40.35 -4.74 -15.48
C ASP A 313 -39.25 -3.65 -15.59
N GLU A 314 -39.51 -2.42 -15.13
CA GLU A 314 -38.52 -1.34 -15.06
C GLU A 314 -37.39 -1.57 -14.04
N ASP A 315 -37.66 -2.32 -12.97
CA ASP A 315 -36.69 -2.65 -11.91
C ASP A 315 -36.09 -4.06 -12.07
N LYS A 316 -36.59 -4.82 -13.04
CA LYS A 316 -36.38 -6.25 -13.18
C LYS A 316 -35.09 -6.58 -13.95
N ASN A 317 -34.21 -7.36 -13.33
CA ASN A 317 -33.10 -8.02 -14.00
C ASN A 317 -33.57 -9.25 -14.82
N PRO A 318 -32.76 -9.73 -15.78
CA PRO A 318 -33.14 -10.86 -16.64
C PRO A 318 -33.51 -12.15 -15.90
N CYS A 319 -32.94 -12.38 -14.71
CA CYS A 319 -33.18 -13.58 -13.89
C CYS A 319 -34.36 -13.46 -12.91
N ASP A 320 -34.99 -12.29 -12.83
CA ASP A 320 -36.02 -11.99 -11.83
C ASP A 320 -37.40 -12.52 -12.23
N ILE A 321 -37.44 -13.81 -12.56
CA ILE A 321 -38.61 -14.46 -13.13
C ILE A 321 -39.69 -14.63 -12.06
N GLY A 322 -40.84 -13.99 -12.25
CA GLY A 322 -41.99 -14.13 -11.36
C GLY A 322 -41.83 -13.50 -9.98
N CYS A 323 -40.82 -12.64 -9.76
CA CYS A 323 -40.55 -12.02 -8.47
C CYS A 323 -41.79 -11.29 -7.92
N THR A 324 -42.17 -11.66 -6.70
CA THR A 324 -43.31 -11.10 -5.96
C THR A 324 -42.86 -10.79 -4.54
N CYS A 325 -43.24 -9.61 -4.02
CA CYS A 325 -42.99 -9.26 -2.63
C CYS A 325 -43.85 -10.13 -1.72
N ASN A 326 -43.24 -10.87 -0.80
CA ASN A 326 -43.94 -11.81 0.09
C ASN A 326 -43.50 -11.59 1.54
N ALA A 327 -44.38 -11.94 2.49
CA ALA A 327 -43.99 -12.08 3.89
C ALA A 327 -42.91 -13.18 4.02
N GLY A 328 -41.72 -12.81 4.47
CA GLY A 328 -40.57 -13.69 4.62
C GLY A 328 -40.35 -14.17 6.07
N HIS A 329 -39.10 -14.55 6.35
CA HIS A 329 -38.71 -15.01 7.69
C HIS A 329 -38.85 -13.90 8.73
N GLY A 330 -39.26 -14.24 9.95
CA GLY A 330 -39.51 -13.26 11.03
C GLY A 330 -40.64 -12.27 10.76
N GLY A 331 -41.46 -12.47 9.71
CA GLY A 331 -42.46 -11.51 9.26
C GLY A 331 -41.90 -10.37 8.40
N ILE A 332 -40.60 -10.38 8.10
CA ILE A 332 -39.94 -9.35 7.29
C ILE A 332 -40.15 -9.67 5.81
N ALA A 333 -40.65 -8.71 5.05
CA ALA A 333 -40.98 -8.87 3.64
C ALA A 333 -39.72 -8.95 2.76
N THR A 334 -39.76 -9.82 1.77
CA THR A 334 -38.65 -10.04 0.83
C THR A 334 -39.18 -10.46 -0.55
N PHE A 335 -38.39 -10.24 -1.60
CA PHE A 335 -38.76 -10.72 -2.93
C PHE A 335 -38.57 -12.23 -3.02
N ASN A 336 -39.63 -12.94 -3.40
CA ASN A 336 -39.57 -14.35 -3.74
C ASN A 336 -39.69 -14.49 -5.26
N CYS A 337 -38.67 -15.06 -5.87
CA CYS A 337 -38.53 -15.23 -7.32
C CYS A 337 -38.50 -16.72 -7.68
N ALA A 338 -38.92 -17.06 -8.90
CA ALA A 338 -38.75 -18.41 -9.40
C ALA A 338 -37.25 -18.73 -9.56
N ILE A 339 -36.83 -19.88 -9.03
CA ILE A 339 -35.48 -20.40 -9.26
C ILE A 339 -35.37 -20.73 -10.76
N VAL A 340 -34.51 -20.00 -11.47
CA VAL A 340 -34.22 -20.24 -12.88
C VAL A 340 -33.13 -21.30 -12.98
N ASP A 341 -33.51 -22.54 -13.28
CA ASP A 341 -32.54 -23.60 -13.54
C ASP A 341 -32.00 -23.48 -14.98
N CYS A 342 -30.78 -22.96 -15.10
CA CYS A 342 -30.03 -22.92 -16.35
C CYS A 342 -29.16 -24.19 -16.56
N PHE A 343 -29.57 -25.36 -16.04
CA PHE A 343 -28.80 -26.59 -16.17
C PHE A 343 -28.55 -26.95 -17.63
N HIS A 344 -27.28 -26.86 -17.99
CA HIS A 344 -26.79 -27.06 -19.34
C HIS A 344 -25.51 -27.88 -19.26
N GLY A 345 -25.48 -29.02 -19.95
CA GLY A 345 -24.27 -29.81 -20.08
C GLY A 345 -23.14 -29.00 -20.74
N GLN A 346 -21.89 -29.41 -20.46
CA GLN A 346 -20.71 -28.86 -21.13
C GLN A 346 -20.93 -28.82 -22.65
N ALA A 347 -20.53 -27.71 -23.28
CA ALA A 347 -20.63 -27.60 -24.72
C ALA A 347 -19.83 -28.72 -25.39
N LYS A 348 -20.34 -29.29 -26.49
CA LYS A 348 -19.61 -30.33 -27.22
C LYS A 348 -18.23 -29.82 -27.67
N PRO A 349 -17.20 -30.67 -27.76
CA PRO A 349 -15.87 -30.25 -28.23
C PRO A 349 -15.94 -29.50 -29.57
N GLY A 350 -15.36 -28.30 -29.63
CA GLY A 350 -15.42 -27.40 -30.79
C GLY A 350 -16.61 -26.43 -30.81
N CYS A 351 -17.66 -26.69 -30.02
CA CYS A 351 -18.83 -25.82 -29.90
C CYS A 351 -18.70 -24.86 -28.70
N TYR A 352 -19.51 -23.82 -28.71
CA TYR A 352 -19.63 -22.85 -27.60
C TYR A 352 -21.11 -22.51 -27.37
N ARG A 353 -21.43 -21.94 -26.20
CA ARG A 353 -22.78 -21.39 -25.95
C ARG A 353 -22.74 -19.88 -26.17
N THR A 354 -23.76 -19.37 -26.85
CA THR A 354 -23.96 -17.92 -26.96
C THR A 354 -24.32 -17.35 -25.59
N ASN A 355 -23.77 -16.18 -25.25
CA ASN A 355 -24.13 -15.45 -24.03
C ASN A 355 -24.48 -14.00 -24.40
N TYR A 356 -25.38 -13.41 -23.62
CA TYR A 356 -25.88 -12.05 -23.83
C TYR A 356 -25.93 -11.33 -22.48
N PRO A 357 -25.64 -10.02 -22.39
CA PRO A 357 -25.54 -9.33 -21.10
C PRO A 357 -26.86 -9.30 -20.31
N LEU A 358 -27.98 -9.25 -21.02
CA LEU A 358 -29.33 -9.17 -20.47
C LEU A 358 -30.15 -10.47 -20.66
N LYS A 359 -29.50 -11.64 -20.66
CA LYS A 359 -30.18 -12.94 -20.70
C LYS A 359 -29.77 -13.78 -19.49
N CYS A 360 -30.75 -14.32 -18.76
CA CYS A 360 -30.47 -15.05 -17.52
C CYS A 360 -29.69 -16.36 -17.76
N CYS A 361 -30.19 -17.20 -18.66
CA CYS A 361 -29.50 -18.42 -19.06
C CYS A 361 -28.68 -18.20 -20.34
N PRO A 362 -27.61 -19.00 -20.54
CA PRO A 362 -26.94 -19.11 -21.84
C PRO A 362 -27.94 -19.36 -22.97
N GLY A 363 -27.59 -18.90 -24.16
CA GLY A 363 -28.28 -19.25 -25.39
C GLY A 363 -27.86 -20.60 -25.95
N ASP A 364 -28.17 -20.76 -27.23
CA ASP A 364 -28.00 -22.00 -27.95
C ASP A 364 -26.52 -22.38 -28.08
N GLU A 365 -26.27 -23.69 -28.18
CA GLU A 365 -24.97 -24.24 -28.52
C GLU A 365 -24.72 -24.05 -30.02
N VAL A 366 -23.67 -23.30 -30.35
CA VAL A 366 -23.21 -23.06 -31.72
C VAL A 366 -21.97 -23.91 -31.96
N CYS A 367 -22.04 -24.75 -32.99
CA CYS A 367 -20.96 -25.61 -33.45
C CYS A 367 -20.51 -25.11 -34.83
N PRO A 368 -19.47 -24.25 -34.92
CA PRO A 368 -18.96 -23.79 -36.21
C PRO A 368 -18.25 -24.93 -36.95
N GLU A 369 -18.34 -24.95 -38.28
CA GLU A 369 -17.67 -25.97 -39.11
C GLU A 369 -16.14 -25.84 -39.02
N ASN A 370 -15.61 -24.61 -38.98
CA ASN A 370 -14.21 -24.34 -38.66
C ASN A 370 -14.11 -23.51 -37.36
N PRO A 371 -13.24 -23.87 -36.40
CA PRO A 371 -13.07 -23.10 -35.16
C PRO A 371 -12.66 -21.62 -35.35
N GLU A 372 -12.03 -21.30 -36.49
CA GLU A 372 -11.64 -19.94 -36.90
C GLU A 372 -12.85 -19.05 -37.29
N ASP A 373 -14.02 -19.64 -37.58
CA ASP A 373 -15.23 -18.90 -37.96
C ASP A 373 -15.94 -18.24 -36.75
N ARG A 374 -15.53 -18.58 -35.52
CA ARG A 374 -16.07 -17.99 -34.28
C ARG A 374 -15.57 -16.55 -34.13
N ALA A 375 -16.48 -15.59 -34.01
CA ALA A 375 -16.10 -14.17 -33.94
C ALA A 375 -15.19 -13.87 -32.74
N THR A 376 -14.27 -12.91 -32.92
CA THR A 376 -13.40 -12.42 -31.85
C THR A 376 -13.60 -10.93 -31.60
N CYS A 377 -13.40 -10.54 -30.35
CA CYS A 377 -13.52 -9.16 -29.86
C CYS A 377 -12.20 -8.76 -29.21
N ASN A 378 -11.60 -7.67 -29.67
CA ASN A 378 -10.40 -7.11 -29.06
C ASN A 378 -10.78 -6.00 -28.09
N VAL A 379 -10.54 -6.21 -26.80
CA VAL A 379 -10.87 -5.29 -25.70
C VAL A 379 -9.58 -5.01 -24.92
N ASN A 380 -9.14 -3.75 -24.90
CA ASN A 380 -7.92 -3.30 -24.20
C ASN A 380 -6.65 -4.12 -24.53
N GLY A 381 -6.53 -4.64 -25.76
CA GLY A 381 -5.40 -5.47 -26.20
C GLY A 381 -5.48 -6.94 -25.78
N LYS A 382 -6.61 -7.38 -25.20
CA LYS A 382 -6.94 -8.78 -24.96
C LYS A 382 -8.01 -9.25 -25.94
N GLU A 383 -7.79 -10.42 -26.53
CA GLU A 383 -8.76 -11.11 -27.38
C GLU A 383 -9.75 -11.91 -26.52
N TYR A 384 -11.02 -11.85 -26.91
CA TYR A 384 -12.13 -12.63 -26.38
C TYR A 384 -12.86 -13.30 -27.54
N LYS A 385 -13.38 -14.51 -27.35
CA LYS A 385 -14.13 -15.25 -28.39
C LYS A 385 -15.64 -15.14 -28.14
N GLU A 386 -16.43 -15.28 -29.20
CA GLU A 386 -17.89 -15.14 -29.16
C GLU A 386 -18.55 -15.92 -28.02
N GLY A 387 -19.41 -15.27 -27.24
CA GLY A 387 -20.04 -15.83 -26.04
C GLY A 387 -19.19 -15.75 -24.77
N GLU A 388 -17.94 -15.28 -24.81
CA GLU A 388 -17.15 -15.05 -23.60
C GLU A 388 -17.49 -13.71 -22.94
N TYR A 389 -17.56 -13.70 -21.61
CA TYR A 389 -17.75 -12.49 -20.82
C TYR A 389 -16.44 -11.69 -20.71
N PHE A 390 -16.56 -10.36 -20.69
CA PHE A 390 -15.47 -9.45 -20.36
C PHE A 390 -15.92 -8.31 -19.44
N SER A 391 -14.95 -7.67 -18.78
CA SER A 391 -15.18 -6.58 -17.82
C SER A 391 -14.47 -5.33 -18.29
N ILE A 392 -15.07 -4.16 -18.04
CA ILE A 392 -14.51 -2.86 -18.41
C ILE A 392 -13.91 -2.18 -17.17
N GLU A 393 -12.61 -1.90 -17.20
CA GLU A 393 -11.87 -1.32 -16.06
C GLU A 393 -12.47 0.00 -15.55
N ASN A 394 -12.99 0.83 -16.46
CA ASN A 394 -13.58 2.13 -16.13
C ASN A 394 -15.06 2.06 -15.75
N ASP A 395 -15.72 0.91 -15.94
CA ASP A 395 -17.14 0.71 -15.65
C ASP A 395 -17.40 -0.76 -15.23
N PRO A 396 -17.00 -1.14 -14.00
CA PRO A 396 -17.06 -2.53 -13.54
C PRO A 396 -18.49 -3.06 -13.32
N ASP A 397 -19.51 -2.19 -13.36
CA ASP A 397 -20.93 -2.57 -13.29
C ASP A 397 -21.49 -2.99 -14.66
N LEU A 398 -20.71 -2.80 -15.73
CA LEU A 398 -21.11 -3.13 -17.08
C LEU A 398 -20.83 -4.62 -17.36
N ILE A 399 -21.89 -5.39 -17.54
CA ILE A 399 -21.81 -6.79 -17.97
C ILE A 399 -21.63 -6.78 -19.48
N CYS A 400 -20.56 -7.39 -19.99
CA CYS A 400 -20.27 -7.45 -21.41
C CYS A 400 -20.00 -8.88 -21.89
N THR A 401 -20.38 -9.17 -23.13
CA THR A 401 -20.13 -10.44 -23.83
C THR A 401 -19.61 -10.17 -25.23
N CYS A 402 -18.60 -10.94 -25.68
CA CYS A 402 -18.16 -10.86 -27.06
C CYS A 402 -19.23 -11.42 -28.01
N GLN A 403 -19.61 -10.65 -29.04
CA GLN A 403 -20.59 -11.03 -30.04
C GLN A 403 -20.16 -10.53 -31.44
N PRO A 404 -20.68 -11.11 -32.54
CA PRO A 404 -20.35 -10.67 -33.89
C PRO A 404 -20.66 -9.20 -34.11
N GLY A 405 -19.72 -8.47 -34.73
CA GLY A 405 -19.89 -7.05 -35.04
C GLY A 405 -19.49 -6.06 -33.94
N TYR A 406 -18.92 -6.53 -32.82
CA TYR A 406 -18.32 -5.64 -31.81
C TYR A 406 -17.16 -4.81 -32.40
N LYS A 407 -17.23 -3.48 -32.26
CA LYS A 407 -16.26 -2.53 -32.84
C LYS A 407 -15.43 -1.76 -31.80
N GLY A 408 -15.42 -2.20 -30.54
CA GLY A 408 -14.79 -1.49 -29.43
C GLY A 408 -15.72 -0.54 -28.65
N GLU A 409 -17.02 -0.51 -28.99
CA GLU A 409 -18.02 0.31 -28.32
C GLU A 409 -18.78 -0.53 -27.27
N ASN A 410 -18.68 -0.10 -26.00
CA ASN A 410 -19.25 -0.80 -24.85
C ASN A 410 -20.74 -0.44 -24.64
N VAL A 411 -21.57 -0.77 -25.62
CA VAL A 411 -23.02 -0.47 -25.65
C VAL A 411 -23.85 -1.71 -25.97
N GLU A 412 -25.17 -1.63 -25.86
CA GLU A 412 -26.07 -2.72 -26.27
C GLU A 412 -25.90 -3.04 -27.77
N PRO A 413 -25.95 -4.32 -28.19
CA PRO A 413 -26.25 -5.51 -27.40
C PRO A 413 -25.05 -6.13 -26.66
N PHE A 414 -23.83 -5.65 -26.90
CA PHE A 414 -22.58 -6.24 -26.41
C PHE A 414 -22.35 -6.07 -24.92
N CYS A 415 -22.81 -4.94 -24.39
CA CYS A 415 -22.65 -4.52 -23.01
C CYS A 415 -23.95 -3.92 -22.47
N ALA A 416 -24.30 -4.22 -21.22
CA ALA A 416 -25.44 -3.60 -20.55
C ALA A 416 -25.21 -3.52 -19.03
N LYS A 417 -25.94 -2.62 -18.36
CA LYS A 417 -25.99 -2.58 -16.90
C LYS A 417 -27.22 -3.32 -16.39
N PRO A 418 -27.10 -4.13 -15.34
CA PRO A 418 -28.26 -4.69 -14.66
C PRO A 418 -29.09 -3.57 -14.00
N LYS A 419 -30.39 -3.78 -13.82
CA LYS A 419 -31.33 -2.82 -13.21
C LYS A 419 -31.07 -2.61 -11.72
N HIS A 420 -30.53 -3.64 -11.06
CA HIS A 420 -29.95 -3.57 -9.72
C HIS A 420 -28.73 -4.51 -9.66
N PRO A 421 -27.78 -4.32 -8.73
CA PRO A 421 -26.70 -5.29 -8.50
C PRO A 421 -27.23 -6.71 -8.32
N TYR A 422 -26.55 -7.71 -8.90
CA TYR A 422 -26.93 -9.12 -8.81
C TYR A 422 -27.05 -9.61 -7.35
N CYS A 423 -26.29 -9.00 -6.44
CA CYS A 423 -26.31 -9.27 -5.01
C CYS A 423 -26.77 -8.03 -4.21
N HIS A 424 -27.83 -7.37 -4.69
CA HIS A 424 -28.52 -6.27 -3.97
C HIS A 424 -29.08 -6.82 -2.65
N PRO A 425 -28.53 -6.47 -1.47
CA PRO A 425 -28.86 -7.18 -0.24
C PRO A 425 -30.35 -7.10 0.13
N GLU A 426 -31.03 -5.98 -0.19
CA GLU A 426 -32.46 -5.81 0.13
C GLU A 426 -33.40 -6.67 -0.72
N PHE A 427 -32.87 -7.33 -1.76
CA PHE A 427 -33.64 -8.19 -2.64
C PHE A 427 -33.75 -9.62 -2.10
N SER A 428 -32.72 -10.11 -1.39
CA SER A 428 -32.63 -11.49 -0.89
C SER A 428 -32.33 -11.62 0.62
N HIS A 429 -31.89 -10.55 1.29
CA HIS A 429 -31.40 -10.53 2.67
C HIS A 429 -32.08 -9.47 3.56
N SER A 430 -33.36 -9.17 3.30
CA SER A 430 -34.14 -8.18 4.07
C SER A 430 -34.18 -8.47 5.56
N TYR A 431 -34.26 -9.76 5.94
CA TYR A 431 -34.24 -10.18 7.34
C TYR A 431 -32.92 -9.80 8.01
N GLU A 432 -31.81 -10.09 7.34
CA GLU A 432 -30.45 -9.84 7.82
C GLU A 432 -30.17 -8.34 7.98
N ILE A 433 -30.64 -7.51 7.07
CA ILE A 433 -30.49 -6.04 7.14
C ILE A 433 -31.23 -5.48 8.37
N VAL A 434 -32.51 -5.84 8.53
CA VAL A 434 -33.34 -5.36 9.65
C VAL A 434 -32.76 -5.80 11.00
N ASN A 435 -32.24 -7.02 11.08
CA ASN A 435 -31.62 -7.57 12.30
C ASN A 435 -30.13 -7.18 12.45
N LYS A 436 -29.58 -6.29 11.60
CA LYS A 436 -28.18 -5.84 11.62
C LYS A 436 -27.18 -7.02 11.65
N CYS A 437 -27.50 -8.06 10.91
CA CYS A 437 -26.59 -9.16 10.61
C CYS A 437 -25.51 -8.70 9.63
N VAL A 438 -24.38 -9.40 9.61
CA VAL A 438 -23.14 -8.91 9.00
C VAL A 438 -22.70 -9.80 7.84
N PRO A 439 -22.30 -9.22 6.69
CA PRO A 439 -21.97 -9.97 5.48
C PRO A 439 -20.67 -10.76 5.66
N VAL A 440 -20.72 -12.08 5.44
CA VAL A 440 -19.56 -12.96 5.55
C VAL A 440 -19.07 -13.37 4.16
N TYR A 441 -17.77 -13.22 3.92
CA TYR A 441 -17.10 -13.58 2.67
C TYR A 441 -16.20 -14.82 2.86
N TYR A 442 -16.04 -15.62 1.81
CA TYR A 442 -15.04 -16.70 1.77
C TYR A 442 -13.59 -16.14 1.67
N PRO A 443 -12.54 -16.93 1.96
CA PRO A 443 -11.15 -16.47 1.92
C PRO A 443 -10.72 -15.86 0.58
N ASN A 444 -11.31 -16.34 -0.53
CA ASN A 444 -10.98 -15.92 -1.89
C ASN A 444 -11.96 -14.89 -2.47
N GLN A 445 -12.98 -14.48 -1.72
CA GLN A 445 -13.92 -13.42 -2.10
C GLN A 445 -13.42 -12.07 -1.60
N SER A 446 -13.56 -11.03 -2.40
CA SER A 446 -13.22 -9.66 -2.04
C SER A 446 -14.46 -8.91 -1.52
N PRO A 447 -14.49 -8.44 -0.26
CA PRO A 447 -15.62 -7.65 0.27
C PRO A 447 -15.96 -6.39 -0.54
N LEU A 448 -15.01 -5.90 -1.36
CA LEU A 448 -15.18 -4.72 -2.18
C LEU A 448 -16.01 -4.96 -3.45
N THR A 449 -16.02 -6.18 -3.97
CA THR A 449 -16.57 -6.51 -5.31
C THR A 449 -17.40 -7.79 -5.37
N SER A 450 -17.26 -8.67 -4.39
CA SER A 450 -17.96 -9.95 -4.32
C SER A 450 -19.27 -9.84 -3.55
N CYS A 451 -20.17 -10.77 -3.82
CA CYS A 451 -21.32 -11.04 -2.97
C CYS A 451 -20.86 -11.67 -1.66
N ASN A 452 -21.55 -11.40 -0.55
CA ASN A 452 -21.38 -12.20 0.66
C ASN A 452 -21.85 -13.64 0.40
N ALA A 453 -21.15 -14.61 0.99
CA ALA A 453 -21.50 -16.02 0.87
C ALA A 453 -22.71 -16.38 1.75
N PHE A 454 -22.79 -15.75 2.91
CA PHE A 454 -23.86 -15.85 3.90
C PHE A 454 -23.79 -14.62 4.82
N SER A 455 -24.60 -14.59 5.87
CA SER A 455 -24.57 -13.55 6.89
C SER A 455 -24.46 -14.19 8.27
N ARG A 456 -23.71 -13.56 9.18
CA ARG A 456 -23.71 -13.91 10.61
C ARG A 456 -24.71 -12.99 11.31
N CYS A 457 -25.61 -13.55 12.11
CA CYS A 457 -26.57 -12.81 12.93
C CYS A 457 -26.18 -12.93 14.42
N GLN A 458 -26.59 -11.97 15.24
CA GLN A 458 -26.29 -11.99 16.67
C GLN A 458 -26.96 -13.19 17.37
N ASN A 459 -26.22 -13.86 18.24
CA ASN A 459 -26.69 -14.86 19.19
C ASN A 459 -26.21 -14.52 20.63
N ASP A 460 -26.74 -15.22 21.63
CA ASP A 460 -26.49 -14.94 23.05
C ASP A 460 -25.03 -15.17 23.51
N ASN A 461 -24.23 -15.91 22.74
CA ASN A 461 -22.82 -16.17 23.05
C ASN A 461 -21.85 -15.17 22.37
N ASP A 462 -22.36 -14.26 21.53
CA ASP A 462 -21.53 -13.27 20.85
C ASP A 462 -21.01 -12.21 21.82
N THR A 463 -19.73 -11.86 21.70
CA THR A 463 -19.06 -10.83 22.51
C THR A 463 -18.09 -10.00 21.66
N VAL A 464 -17.97 -8.72 22.00
CA VAL A 464 -16.99 -7.81 21.39
C VAL A 464 -15.65 -7.95 22.10
N ILE A 465 -14.60 -8.22 21.33
CA ILE A 465 -13.22 -8.30 21.77
C ILE A 465 -12.57 -6.93 21.53
N HIS A 466 -12.45 -6.14 22.58
CA HIS A 466 -11.86 -4.80 22.49
C HIS A 466 -10.34 -4.83 22.31
N THR A 467 -9.84 -4.12 21.29
CA THR A 467 -8.41 -4.00 21.01
C THR A 467 -7.78 -2.95 21.96
N LYS A 468 -6.88 -3.38 22.85
CA LYS A 468 -6.41 -2.60 24.03
C LYS A 468 -5.56 -1.35 23.76
N GLU A 469 -5.45 -0.86 22.53
CA GLU A 469 -4.51 0.21 22.14
C GLU A 469 -5.16 1.53 21.70
N ASN A 470 -6.38 1.85 22.16
CA ASN A 470 -6.96 3.17 21.86
C ASN A 470 -7.83 3.80 22.96
N PRO A 471 -7.26 4.28 24.09
CA PRO A 471 -7.88 5.31 24.91
C PRO A 471 -7.63 6.70 24.32
N LYS A 472 -7.95 6.91 23.04
CA LYS A 472 -8.12 8.26 22.50
C LYS A 472 -9.50 8.74 22.88
N THR A 473 -9.54 9.68 23.81
CA THR A 473 -10.73 10.45 24.17
C THR A 473 -11.23 11.25 22.96
N HIS A 474 -12.08 10.64 22.15
CA HIS A 474 -13.20 11.37 21.57
C HIS A 474 -14.21 11.55 22.70
N SER A 475 -14.43 12.81 23.07
CA SER A 475 -15.49 13.19 23.98
C SER A 475 -16.85 12.91 23.32
N SER A 476 -17.74 12.26 24.08
CA SER A 476 -19.06 11.73 23.71
C SER A 476 -19.09 10.60 22.66
N PRO A 477 -19.92 9.56 22.86
CA PRO A 477 -20.37 8.70 21.78
C PRO A 477 -21.40 9.47 20.95
N GLU A 478 -20.94 10.11 19.88
CA GLU A 478 -21.82 10.37 18.73
C GLU A 478 -21.85 9.06 17.93
N ASP A 479 -23.05 8.54 17.66
CA ASP A 479 -23.32 7.17 17.14
C ASP A 479 -22.79 6.89 15.71
N GLU A 480 -21.92 7.75 15.16
CA GLU A 480 -21.59 7.76 13.73
C GLU A 480 -20.34 6.96 13.33
N ASP A 481 -19.37 6.78 14.24
CA ASP A 481 -18.04 6.19 13.94
C ASP A 481 -17.90 4.77 14.53
N VAL A 482 -19.00 4.02 14.61
CA VAL A 482 -19.08 2.67 15.20
C VAL A 482 -19.75 1.68 14.25
N CYS A 483 -19.36 0.41 14.32
CA CYS A 483 -20.07 -0.65 13.62
C CYS A 483 -21.12 -1.28 14.53
N HIS A 484 -22.27 -1.66 13.97
CA HIS A 484 -23.31 -2.40 14.66
C HIS A 484 -23.34 -3.86 14.22
N PHE A 485 -23.58 -4.75 15.18
CA PHE A 485 -23.87 -6.16 14.94
C PHE A 485 -25.01 -6.58 15.89
N GLY A 486 -26.22 -6.74 15.32
CA GLY A 486 -27.44 -6.81 16.11
C GLY A 486 -27.58 -5.59 17.04
N ASN A 487 -27.63 -5.84 18.34
CA ASN A 487 -27.69 -4.85 19.41
C ASN A 487 -26.31 -4.45 19.96
N MET A 488 -25.23 -5.08 19.51
CA MET A 488 -23.87 -4.72 19.93
C MET A 488 -23.32 -3.54 19.12
N VAL A 489 -22.43 -2.79 19.77
CA VAL A 489 -21.68 -1.67 19.20
C VAL A 489 -20.20 -2.01 19.28
N MET A 490 -19.51 -1.89 18.15
CA MET A 490 -18.08 -2.16 17.99
C MET A 490 -17.37 -0.86 17.64
N GLN A 491 -16.28 -0.54 18.34
CA GLN A 491 -15.41 0.57 17.97
C GLN A 491 -14.53 0.17 16.78
N LEU A 492 -13.98 1.15 16.07
CA LEU A 492 -13.02 0.92 14.99
C LEU A 492 -11.86 0.03 15.47
N GLY A 493 -11.68 -1.12 14.81
CA GLY A 493 -10.67 -2.13 15.12
C GLY A 493 -11.06 -3.17 16.18
N ASP A 494 -12.25 -3.08 16.78
CA ASP A 494 -12.79 -4.17 17.61
C ASP A 494 -13.11 -5.41 16.76
N GLU A 495 -13.00 -6.59 17.35
CA GLU A 495 -13.33 -7.87 16.71
C GLU A 495 -14.51 -8.57 17.40
N LEU A 496 -15.19 -9.47 16.70
CA LEU A 496 -16.12 -10.42 17.33
C LEU A 496 -15.39 -11.72 17.72
N ASN A 497 -15.82 -12.35 18.81
CA ASN A 497 -15.46 -13.74 19.08
C ASN A 497 -15.89 -14.68 17.94
N GLN A 498 -15.25 -15.85 17.87
CA GLN A 498 -15.54 -16.88 16.86
C GLN A 498 -16.26 -18.07 17.52
N ASP A 499 -16.76 -19.00 16.70
CA ASP A 499 -17.26 -20.32 17.12
C ASP A 499 -18.44 -20.29 18.12
N THR A 500 -19.33 -19.30 18.00
CA THR A 500 -20.55 -19.16 18.83
C THR A 500 -21.77 -19.92 18.28
N ASP A 501 -21.78 -20.16 16.97
CA ASP A 501 -22.82 -20.84 16.18
C ASP A 501 -22.22 -21.36 14.85
N TYR A 502 -23.01 -22.03 13.99
CA TYR A 502 -22.53 -22.53 12.70
C TYR A 502 -21.98 -21.43 11.76
N ASN A 503 -22.54 -20.21 11.80
CA ASN A 503 -22.17 -19.11 10.91
C ASN A 503 -20.98 -18.27 11.42
N SER A 504 -20.49 -18.55 12.62
CA SER A 504 -19.31 -17.92 13.22
C SER A 504 -18.11 -18.86 13.29
N ILE A 505 -18.25 -20.14 12.92
CA ILE A 505 -17.15 -21.10 12.91
C ILE A 505 -16.04 -20.62 11.97
N CYS A 506 -14.88 -20.33 12.56
CA CYS A 506 -13.70 -19.81 11.87
C CYS A 506 -14.00 -18.55 11.01
N VAL A 507 -14.87 -17.65 11.48
CA VAL A 507 -15.19 -16.36 10.83
C VAL A 507 -14.65 -15.22 11.68
N ARG A 508 -13.63 -14.53 11.17
CA ARG A 508 -13.10 -13.30 11.77
C ARG A 508 -13.92 -12.10 11.29
N CYS A 509 -14.42 -11.32 12.23
CA CYS A 509 -15.16 -10.09 11.97
C CYS A 509 -14.47 -8.91 12.64
N VAL A 510 -14.22 -7.83 11.90
CA VAL A 510 -13.53 -6.62 12.39
C VAL A 510 -14.32 -5.37 11.99
N CYS A 511 -14.47 -4.41 12.90
CA CYS A 511 -15.01 -3.10 12.55
C CYS A 511 -13.96 -2.25 11.81
N GLU A 512 -13.87 -2.38 10.49
CA GLU A 512 -12.93 -1.62 9.67
C GLU A 512 -13.49 -0.29 9.16
N VAL A 513 -14.74 -0.31 8.66
CA VAL A 513 -15.44 0.84 8.07
C VAL A 513 -16.93 0.76 8.45
N PRO A 514 -17.45 1.65 9.32
CA PRO A 514 -18.87 1.70 9.71
C PRO A 514 -19.85 1.82 8.54
N PRO A 515 -21.11 1.37 8.68
CA PRO A 515 -21.78 0.97 9.94
C PRO A 515 -21.85 -0.54 10.25
N VAL A 516 -21.28 -1.45 9.44
CA VAL A 516 -21.24 -2.90 9.74
C VAL A 516 -19.79 -3.43 9.70
N PRO A 517 -19.41 -4.39 10.55
CA PRO A 517 -18.07 -5.00 10.49
C PRO A 517 -17.88 -5.82 9.20
N THR A 518 -16.64 -5.88 8.73
CA THR A 518 -16.21 -6.80 7.66
C THR A 518 -16.01 -8.19 8.26
N CYS A 519 -16.73 -9.21 7.79
CA CYS A 519 -16.53 -10.59 8.21
C CYS A 519 -15.95 -11.44 7.08
N GLN A 520 -14.88 -12.18 7.36
CA GLN A 520 -14.31 -13.13 6.41
C GLN A 520 -14.02 -14.46 7.10
N ARG A 521 -14.44 -15.55 6.46
CA ARG A 521 -14.05 -16.91 6.86
C ARG A 521 -12.56 -17.08 6.64
N LEU A 522 -11.84 -17.59 7.64
CA LEU A 522 -10.40 -17.78 7.53
C LEU A 522 -10.07 -18.97 6.59
N PRO A 523 -8.85 -19.02 6.03
CA PRO A 523 -8.40 -20.16 5.22
C PRO A 523 -8.46 -21.49 5.99
N TYR A 524 -8.85 -22.59 5.32
CA TYR A 524 -9.02 -23.91 5.94
C TYR A 524 -7.81 -24.38 6.76
N ASN A 525 -6.59 -24.10 6.31
CA ASN A 525 -5.35 -24.43 7.02
C ASN A 525 -5.10 -23.64 8.33
N VAL A 526 -5.99 -22.72 8.68
CA VAL A 526 -6.05 -21.98 9.95
C VAL A 526 -7.25 -22.46 10.81
N CYS A 527 -8.25 -23.11 10.18
CA CYS A 527 -9.50 -23.54 10.81
C CYS A 527 -9.49 -24.98 11.33
N ASP A 528 -8.71 -25.87 10.70
CA ASP A 528 -8.69 -27.29 11.09
C ASP A 528 -7.79 -27.50 12.33
N HIS A 529 -8.43 -27.82 13.46
CA HIS A 529 -7.81 -28.25 14.72
C HIS A 529 -8.18 -29.71 15.04
#